data_AF-A0AAW1FG10-F1
#
_entry.id   AF-A0AAW1FG10-F1
#
_cell.length_a   1.000
_cell.length_b   1.000
_cell.length_c   1.000
_cell.angle_alpha   90.00
_cell.angle_beta   90.00
_cell.angle_gamma   90.00
#
_symmetry.space_group_name_H-M   'P 1'
#
loop_
_entity.id
_entity.type
_entity.pdbx_description
1 polymer ?
#
loop_
_entity_poly.entity_id
_entity_poly.type
_entity_poly.pdbx_seq_one_letter_code
_entity_poly.pdbx_strand_id
1 'polypeptide(L)'
;MPFHRSTAACLVNGGSDIRQALQRQQMNAITSFIDASVVYGHTPRLEGILRDLTGLNGKLAVNDQFRDPKGRPYLPFVTALPSACLQNLHGGRVECFSAGDSRINEGLPLICLHTLWLREHNRIAEELRRMNAHWSPETIYQETRKIVGALHQVCDQELK
;
A
#
# COMPACT_ATOMS: atom_id res chain seq x y z
N MET A 1 -18.69 -21.41 11.92
CA MET A 1 -17.76 -20.34 11.47
C MET A 1 -17.67 -20.41 9.95
N PRO A 2 -17.94 -19.31 9.22
CA PRO A 2 -17.77 -19.29 7.76
C PRO A 2 -16.28 -19.41 7.39
N PHE A 3 -15.99 -20.14 6.31
CA PHE A 3 -14.64 -20.35 5.80
C PHE A 3 -14.66 -20.42 4.27
N HIS A 4 -13.76 -19.68 3.63
CA HIS A 4 -13.61 -19.67 2.17
C HIS A 4 -12.21 -20.18 1.78
N ARG A 5 -12.14 -21.09 0.80
CA ARG A 5 -10.86 -21.58 0.27
C ARG A 5 -10.22 -20.49 -0.59
N SER A 6 -8.91 -20.26 -0.44
CA SER A 6 -8.13 -19.37 -1.31
C SER A 6 -8.28 -19.72 -2.79
N THR A 7 -8.23 -18.73 -3.67
CA THR A 7 -8.30 -18.89 -5.13
C THR A 7 -7.16 -19.77 -5.66
N ALA A 8 -7.47 -20.62 -6.63
CA ALA A 8 -6.46 -21.45 -7.32
C ALA A 8 -5.81 -20.68 -8.47
N ALA A 9 -4.51 -20.87 -8.70
CA ALA A 9 -3.77 -20.21 -9.77
C ALA A 9 -4.29 -20.56 -11.18
N CYS A 10 -4.76 -21.80 -11.38
CA CYS A 10 -5.42 -22.22 -12.61
C CYS A 10 -6.80 -22.79 -12.27
N LEU A 11 -7.86 -22.23 -12.84
CA LEU A 11 -9.19 -22.84 -12.83
C LEU A 11 -9.30 -23.77 -14.04
N VAL A 12 -9.43 -25.06 -13.79
CA VAL A 12 -9.84 -26.03 -14.81
C VAL A 12 -11.36 -25.95 -14.90
N ASN A 13 -11.88 -25.22 -15.90
CA ASN A 13 -13.29 -25.31 -16.24
C ASN A 13 -13.54 -26.69 -16.87
N GLY A 14 -14.64 -27.35 -16.48
CA GLY A 14 -14.96 -28.77 -16.71
C GLY A 14 -15.18 -29.23 -18.17
N GLY A 15 -14.53 -28.60 -19.15
CA GLY A 15 -14.45 -29.04 -20.55
C GLY A 15 -13.02 -29.05 -21.12
N SER A 16 -12.00 -28.82 -20.29
CA SER A 16 -10.60 -28.96 -20.70
C SER A 16 -10.13 -30.37 -20.38
N ASP A 17 -9.80 -31.13 -21.43
CA ASP A 17 -9.39 -32.55 -21.42
C ASP A 17 -7.96 -32.74 -20.85
N ILE A 18 -7.64 -32.02 -19.78
CA ILE A 18 -6.37 -32.11 -19.07
C ILE A 18 -6.55 -33.15 -17.97
N ARG A 19 -6.36 -34.42 -18.34
CA ARG A 19 -6.28 -35.57 -17.41
C ARG A 19 -5.06 -35.54 -16.48
N GLN A 20 -4.43 -34.39 -16.31
CA GLN A 20 -3.34 -34.17 -15.37
C GLN A 20 -3.75 -33.00 -14.48
N ALA A 21 -4.52 -33.31 -13.44
CA ALA A 21 -4.80 -32.36 -12.37
C ALA A 21 -3.47 -32.01 -11.70
N LEU A 22 -2.81 -30.94 -12.17
CA LEU A 22 -1.68 -30.33 -11.48
C LEU A 22 -2.11 -30.06 -10.02
N GLN A 23 -1.23 -30.37 -9.07
CA GLN A 23 -1.48 -30.10 -7.65
C GLN A 23 -1.92 -28.64 -7.48
N ARG A 24 -3.08 -28.42 -6.86
CA ARG A 24 -3.67 -27.08 -6.68
C ARG A 24 -2.68 -26.15 -5.99
N GLN A 25 -2.28 -25.08 -6.68
CA GLN A 25 -1.44 -24.01 -6.14
C GLN A 25 -2.28 -22.77 -5.83
N GLN A 26 -1.99 -22.09 -4.73
CA GLN A 26 -2.56 -20.80 -4.36
C GLN A 26 -1.82 -19.66 -5.05
N MET A 27 -2.52 -18.54 -5.26
CA MET A 27 -1.91 -17.35 -5.83
C MET A 27 -1.29 -16.47 -4.76
N ASN A 28 -0.09 -15.96 -5.03
CA ASN A 28 0.41 -14.76 -4.37
C ASN A 28 -0.07 -13.53 -5.16
N ALA A 29 -0.82 -12.65 -4.51
CA ALA A 29 -1.34 -11.44 -5.14
C ALA A 29 -0.36 -10.25 -5.08
N ILE A 30 0.68 -10.33 -4.24
CA ILE A 30 1.68 -9.27 -4.06
C ILE A 30 3.03 -9.69 -4.65
N THR A 31 3.97 -8.74 -4.76
CA THR A 31 5.33 -9.04 -5.20
C THR A 31 6.02 -9.97 -4.19
N SER A 32 6.91 -10.85 -4.66
CA SER A 32 7.64 -11.78 -3.78
C SER A 32 8.87 -11.15 -3.11
N PHE A 33 9.29 -9.97 -3.55
CA PHE A 33 10.48 -9.28 -3.06
C PHE A 33 10.16 -8.42 -1.84
N ILE A 34 11.19 -8.13 -1.03
CA ILE A 34 11.12 -7.09 0.00
C ILE A 34 11.38 -5.76 -0.70
N ASP A 35 10.35 -5.19 -1.32
CA ASP A 35 10.42 -4.01 -2.19
C ASP A 35 9.49 -2.87 -1.73
N ALA A 36 8.99 -2.98 -0.50
CA ALA A 36 7.99 -2.08 0.08
C ALA A 36 6.67 -2.01 -0.72
N SER A 37 6.28 -3.05 -1.47
CA SER A 37 4.98 -3.13 -2.17
C SER A 37 3.77 -2.95 -1.23
N VAL A 38 3.92 -3.20 0.07
CA VAL A 38 2.89 -2.88 1.09
C VAL A 38 2.62 -1.37 1.24
N VAL A 39 3.58 -0.53 0.86
CA VAL A 39 3.45 0.93 0.82
C VAL A 39 3.01 1.39 -0.56
N TYR A 40 3.68 0.91 -1.61
CA TYR A 40 3.55 1.43 -2.97
C TYR A 40 2.45 0.77 -3.79
N GLY A 41 2.06 -0.46 -3.45
CA GLY A 41 1.20 -1.31 -4.26
C GLY A 41 2.00 -2.26 -5.14
N HIS A 42 1.28 -3.22 -5.70
CA HIS A 42 1.80 -4.32 -6.53
C HIS A 42 1.20 -4.30 -7.96
N THR A 43 0.43 -3.27 -8.30
CA THR A 43 -0.10 -3.06 -9.66
C THR A 43 0.06 -1.59 -10.06
N PRO A 44 0.26 -1.28 -11.36
CA PRO A 44 0.40 0.10 -11.82
C PRO A 44 -0.82 0.97 -11.49
N ARG A 45 -2.02 0.38 -11.49
CA ARG A 45 -3.26 1.07 -11.12
C ARG A 45 -3.25 1.50 -9.66
N LEU A 46 -2.88 0.59 -8.75
CA LEU A 46 -2.81 0.90 -7.32
C LEU A 46 -1.72 1.92 -7.03
N GLU A 47 -0.55 1.77 -7.64
CA GLU A 47 0.55 2.74 -7.56
C GLU A 47 0.08 4.15 -7.99
N GLY A 48 -0.67 4.26 -9.09
CA GLY A 48 -1.21 5.54 -9.56
C GLY A 48 -2.19 6.20 -8.58
N ILE A 49 -3.03 5.40 -7.90
CA ILE A 49 -4.02 5.89 -6.92
C ILE A 49 -3.34 6.40 -5.64
N LEU A 50 -2.24 5.78 -5.23
CA LEU A 50 -1.55 6.10 -3.98
C LEU A 50 -0.62 7.31 -4.09
N ARG A 51 -0.40 7.84 -5.30
CA ARG A 51 0.51 8.96 -5.58
C ARG A 51 -0.21 10.30 -5.57
N ASP A 52 0.50 11.33 -5.09
CA ASP A 52 0.09 12.72 -5.26
C ASP A 52 0.51 13.21 -6.66
N LEU A 53 -0.33 12.90 -7.66
CA LEU A 53 -0.08 13.28 -9.05
C LEU A 53 -0.36 14.77 -9.31
N THR A 54 -1.22 15.41 -8.52
CA THR A 54 -1.58 16.82 -8.69
C THR A 54 -0.50 17.74 -8.13
N GLY A 55 0.13 17.36 -7.02
CA GLY A 55 1.21 18.15 -6.41
C GLY A 55 2.52 18.18 -7.20
N LEU A 56 2.69 17.31 -8.21
CA LEU A 56 3.91 17.20 -9.03
C LEU A 56 5.20 17.19 -8.19
N ASN A 57 5.15 16.58 -7.01
CA ASN A 57 6.21 16.62 -6.01
C ASN A 57 6.91 15.26 -5.85
N GLY A 58 6.35 14.19 -6.39
CA GLY A 58 6.86 12.83 -6.25
C GLY A 58 6.47 12.17 -4.93
N LYS A 59 5.47 12.70 -4.21
CA LYS A 59 4.98 12.21 -2.93
C LYS A 59 3.84 11.21 -3.08
N LEU A 60 3.53 10.53 -1.97
CA LEU A 60 2.32 9.75 -1.80
C LEU A 60 1.16 10.66 -1.35
N ALA A 61 -0.05 10.31 -1.79
CA ALA A 61 -1.28 10.98 -1.41
C ALA A 61 -1.52 10.84 0.11
N VAL A 62 -2.14 11.86 0.70
CA VAL A 62 -2.41 11.94 2.14
C VAL A 62 -3.88 12.21 2.39
N ASN A 63 -4.33 11.95 3.61
CA ASN A 63 -5.69 12.31 4.03
C ASN A 63 -5.91 13.82 3.96
N ASP A 64 -7.01 14.22 3.36
CA ASP A 64 -7.47 15.61 3.23
C ASP A 64 -8.33 16.05 4.42
N GLN A 65 -9.00 15.12 5.10
CA GLN A 65 -9.93 15.40 6.19
C GLN A 65 -9.27 15.44 7.57
N PHE A 66 -8.31 14.54 7.82
CA PHE A 66 -7.74 14.34 9.16
C PHE A 66 -6.22 14.45 9.18
N ARG A 67 -5.72 15.03 10.27
CA ARG A 67 -4.31 15.12 10.62
C ARG A 67 -4.12 14.76 12.09
N ASP A 68 -2.91 14.37 12.47
CA ASP A 68 -2.62 14.19 13.89
C ASP A 68 -2.55 15.53 14.63
N PRO A 69 -2.54 15.55 15.98
CA PRO A 69 -2.49 16.79 16.77
C PRO A 69 -1.26 17.66 16.50
N LYS A 70 -0.20 17.11 15.87
CA LYS A 70 1.01 17.82 15.47
C LYS A 70 0.98 18.23 13.98
N GLY A 71 -0.15 18.08 13.30
CA GLY A 71 -0.35 18.42 11.89
C GLY A 71 0.20 17.41 10.89
N ARG A 72 0.72 16.26 11.33
CA ARG A 72 1.31 15.25 10.44
C ARG A 72 0.21 14.46 9.72
N PRO A 73 0.43 14.08 8.45
CA PRO A 73 -0.61 13.49 7.61
C PRO A 73 -1.00 12.07 8.06
N TYR A 74 -2.24 11.68 7.78
CA TYR A 74 -2.69 10.29 7.78
C TYR A 74 -2.75 9.74 6.35
N LEU A 75 -2.97 8.43 6.23
CA LEU A 75 -3.21 7.75 4.96
C LEU A 75 -4.51 8.23 4.31
N PRO A 76 -4.59 8.25 2.97
CA PRO A 76 -5.82 8.58 2.27
C PRO A 76 -6.90 7.52 2.53
N PHE A 77 -8.17 7.90 2.39
CA PHE A 77 -9.26 6.92 2.43
C PHE A 77 -9.39 6.16 1.12
N VAL A 78 -10.03 5.00 1.17
CA VAL A 78 -10.44 4.26 -0.03
C VAL A 78 -11.46 5.08 -0.84
N THR A 79 -11.43 4.93 -2.16
CA THR A 79 -12.36 5.64 -3.07
C THR A 79 -13.73 4.99 -3.16
N ALA A 80 -13.84 3.70 -2.86
CA ALA A 80 -15.10 2.95 -2.88
C ALA A 80 -15.82 3.11 -1.54
N LEU A 81 -16.93 3.86 -1.55
CA LEU A 81 -17.75 4.15 -0.38
C LEU A 81 -19.14 3.51 -0.52
N PRO A 82 -19.76 3.01 0.58
CA PRO A 82 -19.21 2.89 1.93
C PRO A 82 -18.15 1.78 2.03
N SER A 83 -17.09 2.00 2.80
CA SER A 83 -16.07 0.97 3.04
C SER A 83 -16.50 -0.05 4.11
N ALA A 84 -15.77 -1.17 4.17
CA ALA A 84 -16.02 -2.26 5.12
C ALA A 84 -15.61 -1.93 6.58
N CYS A 85 -14.93 -0.81 6.82
CA CYS A 85 -14.50 -0.42 8.15
C CYS A 85 -15.72 -0.06 9.00
N LEU A 86 -15.91 -0.85 10.06
CA LEU A 86 -17.05 -0.78 10.95
C LEU A 86 -17.02 0.50 11.79
N GLN A 87 -18.16 1.17 11.85
CA GLN A 87 -18.38 2.33 12.70
C GLN A 87 -18.91 1.91 14.07
N ASN A 88 -18.54 2.67 15.10
CA ASN A 88 -19.32 2.68 16.34
C ASN A 88 -20.71 3.27 16.07
N LEU A 89 -21.75 2.68 16.66
CA LEU A 89 -23.16 3.12 16.52
C LEU A 89 -23.42 4.58 16.95
N HIS A 90 -22.51 5.18 17.72
CA HIS A 90 -22.62 6.52 18.31
C HIS A 90 -21.58 7.52 17.78
N GLY A 91 -20.80 7.15 16.76
CA GLY A 91 -19.70 7.96 16.22
C GLY A 91 -19.94 8.42 14.78
N GLY A 92 -19.14 9.39 14.33
CA GLY A 92 -19.10 9.83 12.93
C GLY A 92 -18.43 8.78 12.04
N ARG A 93 -18.81 8.75 10.75
CA ARG A 93 -18.34 7.76 9.78
C ARG A 93 -16.86 7.97 9.39
N VAL A 94 -15.97 7.05 9.77
CA VAL A 94 -14.56 6.99 9.33
C VAL A 94 -14.32 5.85 8.34
N GLU A 95 -13.94 6.19 7.12
CA GLU A 95 -13.71 5.19 6.07
C GLU A 95 -12.37 4.44 6.26
N CYS A 96 -12.25 3.27 5.62
CA CYS A 96 -11.00 2.53 5.59
C CYS A 96 -9.88 3.35 4.95
N PHE A 97 -8.67 3.22 5.50
CA PHE A 97 -7.46 3.74 4.89
C PHE A 97 -7.07 2.92 3.66
N SER A 98 -6.40 3.58 2.72
CA SER A 98 -5.84 3.02 1.49
C SER A 98 -4.32 3.03 1.54
N ALA A 99 -3.70 1.93 1.13
CA ALA A 99 -2.25 1.75 1.00
C ALA A 99 -1.94 0.65 -0.04
N GLY A 100 -0.66 0.29 -0.18
CA GLY A 100 -0.21 -0.75 -1.11
C GLY A 100 -0.69 -2.16 -0.79
N ASP A 101 -1.11 -2.42 0.46
CA ASP A 101 -1.69 -3.69 0.91
C ASP A 101 -3.13 -3.53 1.42
N SER A 102 -4.01 -4.42 0.98
CA SER A 102 -5.45 -4.40 1.32
C SER A 102 -5.75 -4.64 2.81
N ARG A 103 -4.81 -5.25 3.55
CA ARG A 103 -4.99 -5.63 4.95
C ARG A 103 -4.65 -4.51 5.92
N ILE A 104 -4.30 -3.33 5.43
CA ILE A 104 -3.92 -2.19 6.28
C ILE A 104 -4.89 -1.92 7.42
N ASN A 105 -6.19 -2.14 7.22
CA ASN A 105 -7.23 -1.91 8.23
C ASN A 105 -7.51 -3.09 9.17
N GLU A 106 -6.65 -4.12 9.20
CA GLU A 106 -6.81 -5.29 10.06
C GLU A 106 -6.65 -4.95 11.55
N GLY A 107 -5.79 -3.99 11.88
CA GLY A 107 -5.60 -3.55 13.26
C GLY A 107 -4.83 -2.23 13.36
N LEU A 108 -5.02 -1.52 14.49
CA LEU A 108 -4.41 -0.21 14.73
C LEU A 108 -2.87 -0.22 14.61
N PRO A 109 -2.11 -1.21 15.14
CA PRO A 109 -0.65 -1.21 15.01
C PRO A 109 -0.18 -1.25 13.55
N LEU A 110 -0.88 -1.99 12.69
CA LEU A 110 -0.56 -2.08 11.27
C LEU A 110 -0.82 -0.73 10.57
N ILE A 111 -1.96 -0.09 10.84
CA ILE A 111 -2.28 1.26 10.35
C ILE A 111 -1.18 2.25 10.76
N CYS A 112 -0.72 2.20 12.01
CA CYS A 112 0.35 3.06 12.50
C CYS A 112 1.65 2.84 11.71
N LEU A 113 2.04 1.59 11.46
CA LEU A 113 3.25 1.27 10.69
C LEU A 113 3.16 1.79 9.25
N HIS A 114 2.04 1.57 8.56
CA HIS A 114 1.84 2.12 7.21
C HIS A 114 1.86 3.65 7.19
N THR A 115 1.28 4.29 8.22
CA THR A 115 1.32 5.76 8.36
C THR A 115 2.75 6.28 8.54
N LEU A 116 3.61 5.55 9.27
CA LEU A 116 5.02 5.90 9.41
C LEU A 116 5.76 5.83 8.08
N TRP A 117 5.57 4.76 7.31
CA TRP A 117 6.22 4.61 5.99
C TRP A 117 5.75 5.65 4.98
N LEU A 118 4.45 6.00 4.98
CA LEU A 118 3.92 7.11 4.18
C LEU A 118 4.64 8.42 4.51
N ARG A 119 4.77 8.74 5.81
CA ARG A 119 5.43 9.96 6.28
C ARG A 119 6.90 9.96 5.91
N GLU A 120 7.57 8.83 6.03
CA GLU A 120 9.00 8.71 5.70
C GLU A 120 9.25 8.88 4.21
N HIS A 121 8.40 8.28 3.35
CA HIS A 121 8.43 8.57 1.91
C HIS A 121 8.33 10.08 1.65
N ASN A 122 7.29 10.72 2.18
CA ASN A 122 7.04 12.13 1.89
C ASN A 122 8.14 13.05 2.46
N ARG A 123 8.82 12.63 3.54
CA ARG A 123 9.99 13.31 4.09
C ARG A 123 11.20 13.19 3.16
N ILE A 124 11.55 11.97 2.74
CA ILE A 124 12.68 11.73 1.83
C ILE A 124 12.45 12.41 0.47
N ALA A 125 11.24 12.33 -0.08
CA ALA A 125 10.88 12.97 -1.34
C ALA A 125 11.06 14.49 -1.30
N GLU A 126 10.69 15.14 -0.18
CA GLU A 126 10.92 16.58 0.03
C GLU A 126 12.41 16.92 0.05
N GLU A 127 13.22 16.16 0.80
CA GLU A 127 14.67 16.38 0.86
C GLU A 127 15.34 16.16 -0.51
N LEU A 128 14.96 15.11 -1.23
CA LEU A 128 15.46 14.85 -2.58
C LEU A 128 15.09 15.95 -3.56
N ARG A 129 13.86 16.49 -3.48
CA ARG A 129 13.43 17.65 -4.28
C ARG A 129 14.30 18.87 -3.98
N ARG A 130 14.57 19.12 -2.70
CA ARG A 130 15.33 20.28 -2.23
C ARG A 130 16.79 20.23 -2.71
N MET A 131 17.40 19.05 -2.71
CA MET A 131 18.76 18.83 -3.19
C MET A 131 18.84 18.79 -4.72
N ASN A 132 17.83 18.25 -5.40
CA ASN A 132 17.82 18.02 -6.84
C ASN A 132 16.63 18.73 -7.51
N ALA A 133 16.67 20.06 -7.57
CA ALA A 133 15.59 20.86 -8.16
C ALA A 133 15.27 20.51 -9.63
N HIS A 134 16.26 19.97 -10.35
CA HIS A 134 16.14 19.56 -11.75
C HIS A 134 15.47 18.20 -11.95
N TRP A 135 15.23 17.42 -10.90
CA TRP A 135 14.61 16.10 -11.03
C TRP A 135 13.12 16.21 -11.35
N SER A 136 12.63 15.29 -12.19
CA SER A 136 11.20 15.18 -12.45
C SER A 136 10.46 14.62 -11.21
N PRO A 137 9.15 14.84 -11.07
CA PRO A 137 8.36 14.23 -10.00
C PRO A 137 8.41 12.69 -10.02
N GLU A 138 8.50 12.09 -11.21
CA GLU A 138 8.67 10.64 -11.37
C GLU A 138 10.02 10.18 -10.82
N THR A 139 11.10 10.89 -11.15
CA THR A 139 12.45 10.58 -10.64
C THR A 139 12.46 10.60 -9.11
N ILE A 140 11.87 11.61 -8.49
CA ILE A 140 11.80 11.70 -7.03
C ILE A 140 11.02 10.55 -6.42
N TYR A 141 9.85 10.21 -7.00
CA TYR A 141 9.05 9.09 -6.53
C TYR A 141 9.84 7.78 -6.58
N GLN A 142 10.50 7.48 -7.71
CA GLN A 142 11.24 6.23 -7.90
C GLN A 142 12.50 6.15 -7.03
N GLU A 143 13.28 7.22 -6.91
CA GLU A 143 14.45 7.23 -6.02
C GLU A 143 14.05 7.13 -4.55
N THR A 144 12.96 7.80 -4.15
CA THR A 144 12.41 7.65 -2.80
C THR A 144 11.93 6.21 -2.55
N ARG A 145 11.22 5.60 -3.52
CA ARG A 145 10.78 4.19 -3.46
C ARG A 145 11.97 3.24 -3.29
N LYS A 146 13.05 3.47 -4.03
CA LYS A 146 14.28 2.68 -3.93
C LYS A 146 14.90 2.75 -2.53
N ILE A 147 14.99 3.95 -1.94
CA ILE A 147 15.52 4.14 -0.59
C ILE A 147 14.64 3.44 0.45
N VAL A 148 13.31 3.64 0.40
CA VAL A 148 12.38 3.00 1.34
C VAL A 148 12.40 1.47 1.22
N GLY A 149 12.49 0.94 -0.01
CA GLY A 149 12.67 -0.50 -0.23
C GLY A 149 13.94 -1.04 0.41
N ALA A 150 15.05 -0.30 0.31
CA ALA A 150 16.29 -0.66 1.00
C ALA A 150 16.16 -0.60 2.54
N LEU A 151 15.46 0.40 3.08
CA LEU A 151 15.19 0.49 4.52
C LEU A 151 14.37 -0.70 5.03
N HIS A 152 13.35 -1.13 4.27
CA HIS A 152 12.59 -2.34 4.60
C HIS A 152 13.52 -3.57 4.69
N GLN A 153 14.39 -3.76 3.71
CA GLN A 153 15.32 -4.90 3.69
C GLN A 153 16.28 -4.90 4.88
N VAL A 154 16.85 -3.74 5.23
CA VAL A 154 17.78 -3.62 6.37
C VAL A 154 17.05 -3.90 7.68
N CYS A 155 15.89 -3.28 7.92
CA CYS A 155 15.12 -3.50 9.14
C CYS A 155 14.69 -4.97 9.31
N ASP A 156 14.35 -5.66 8.22
CA ASP A 156 13.97 -7.08 8.25
C ASP A 156 15.17 -8.01 8.51
N GLN A 157 16.40 -7.58 8.21
CA GLN A 157 17.62 -8.38 8.42
C GLN A 157 18.18 -8.24 9.84
N GLU A 158 18.08 -7.07 10.45
CA GLU A 158 18.58 -6.79 11.82
C GLU A 158 17.75 -7.45 12.93
N LEU A 159 16.63 -8.10 12.59
CA LEU A 159 15.76 -8.84 13.52
C LEU A 159 16.07 -10.35 13.59
N LYS A 160 17.16 -10.80 12.94
CA LYS A 160 17.65 -12.19 13.01
C LYS A 160 18.97 -12.27 13.76
#